data_AF-A0A558HUB2-F1
#
_entry.id   AF-A0A558HUB2-F1
#
_cell.length_a   1.000
_cell.length_b   1.000
_cell.length_c   1.000
_cell.angle_alpha   90.00
_cell.angle_beta   90.00
_cell.angle_gamma   90.00
#
_symmetry.space_group_name_H-M   'P 1'
#
loop_
_entity.id
_entity.type
_entity.pdbx_description
1 polymer ?
#
loop_
_entity_poly.entity_id
_entity_poly.type
_entity_poly.pdbx_seq_one_letter_code
_entity_poly.pdbx_strand_id
1 'polypeptide(L)' 'MNTLRKVPMECSRCGSNRVHLDDSPADDDTVSCAECGEFLGVWFMLRDRLEANARKRAMIDPALMADKVMKQLDAK' A
#
# COMPACT_ATOMS: atom_id res chain seq x y z
N MET A 1 -3.74 21.45 -10.22
CA MET A 1 -4.13 20.76 -8.98
C MET A 1 -3.61 19.34 -9.09
N ASN A 2 -2.57 19.01 -8.34
CA ASN A 2 -2.02 17.67 -8.31
C ASN A 2 -2.93 16.79 -7.44
N THR A 3 -3.62 15.84 -8.06
CA THR A 3 -4.41 14.84 -7.35
C THR A 3 -3.48 13.74 -6.86
N LEU A 4 -3.26 13.70 -5.54
CA LEU A 4 -2.47 12.65 -4.90
C LEU A 4 -3.32 11.36 -4.78
N ARG A 5 -2.77 10.24 -5.24
CA ARG A 5 -3.35 8.91 -5.08
C ARG A 5 -2.71 8.16 -3.91
N LYS A 6 -3.49 7.31 -3.24
CA LYS A 6 -3.02 6.48 -2.13
C LYS A 6 -2.74 5.07 -2.63
N VAL A 7 -1.48 4.66 -2.61
CA VAL A 7 -1.04 3.32 -3.05
C VAL A 7 -0.70 2.46 -1.84
N PRO A 8 -1.04 1.16 -1.83
CA PRO A 8 -0.77 0.34 -0.66
C PRO A 8 0.69 -0.12 -0.54
N MET A 9 1.28 0.12 0.64
CA MET A 9 2.59 -0.39 1.05
C MET A 9 2.69 -0.39 2.57
N GLU A 10 3.23 -1.45 3.15
CA GLU A 10 3.52 -1.54 4.59
C GLU A 10 4.72 -0.67 4.98
N CYS A 11 4.46 0.35 5.78
CA CYS A 11 5.46 1.23 6.39
C CYS A 11 6.01 0.59 7.66
N SER A 12 7.33 0.38 7.71
CA SER A 12 7.99 -0.23 8.87
C SER A 12 7.91 0.61 10.16
N ARG A 13 7.63 1.91 10.06
CA ARG A 13 7.59 2.81 11.22
C ARG A 13 6.24 2.83 11.93
N CYS A 14 5.14 2.78 11.18
CA CYS A 14 3.78 2.90 11.75
C CYS A 14 2.84 1.75 11.38
N GLY A 15 3.29 0.79 10.57
CA GLY A 15 2.46 -0.30 10.04
C GLY A 15 1.39 0.17 9.03
N SER A 16 1.38 1.45 8.66
CA SER A 16 0.45 1.97 7.66
C SER A 16 0.66 1.25 6.34
N ASN A 17 -0.45 0.98 5.67
CA ASN A 17 -0.47 0.37 4.35
C ASN A 17 -0.74 1.40 3.25
N ARG A 18 -0.32 2.65 3.40
CA ARG A 18 -0.62 3.74 2.45
C ARG A 18 0.57 4.67 2.29
N VAL A 19 0.82 5.06 1.05
CA VAL A 19 1.81 6.07 0.68
C VAL A 19 1.16 7.20 -0.09
N HIS A 20 1.74 8.40 0.01
CA HIS A 20 1.39 9.52 -0.86
C HIS A 20 2.19 9.41 -2.14
N LEU A 21 1.49 9.47 -3.26
CA LEU A 21 2.09 9.48 -4.59
C LEU A 21 1.24 10.36 -5.48
N ASP A 22 1.87 11.15 -6.35
CA ASP A 22 1.16 11.86 -7.39
C ASP A 22 0.48 10.89 -8.38
N ASP A 23 -0.49 11.41 -9.13
CA ASP A 23 -1.19 10.61 -10.14
C ASP A 23 -0.23 10.16 -11.27
N SER A 24 0.68 11.07 -11.65
CA SER A 24 1.73 10.86 -12.65
C SER A 24 3.10 11.17 -12.04
N PRO A 25 3.63 10.29 -11.17
CA PRO A 25 4.91 10.50 -10.51
C PRO A 25 6.07 10.32 -11.50
N ALA A 26 7.05 11.21 -11.43
CA ALA A 26 8.32 11.08 -12.12
C ALA A 26 9.19 10.00 -11.45
N ASP A 27 10.15 9.45 -12.18
CA ASP A 27 11.03 8.40 -11.67
C ASP A 27 11.85 8.84 -10.44
N ASP A 28 12.15 10.14 -10.32
CA ASP A 28 12.86 10.78 -9.21
C ASP A 28 11.95 11.25 -8.07
N ASP A 29 10.63 11.06 -8.16
CA ASP A 29 9.72 11.48 -7.10
C ASP A 29 9.90 10.70 -5.81
N THR A 30 9.78 11.41 -4.70
CA THR A 30 9.91 10.83 -3.36
C THR A 30 8.60 10.20 -2.91
N VAL A 31 8.67 8.96 -2.42
CA VAL A 31 7.54 8.25 -1.83
C VAL A 31 7.64 8.31 -0.31
N SER A 32 6.60 8.84 0.33
CA SER A 32 6.51 8.94 1.78
C SER A 32 5.27 8.25 2.32
N CYS A 33 5.33 7.78 3.56
CA CYS A 33 4.20 7.17 4.24
C CYS A 33 3.08 8.20 4.41
N ALA A 34 1.85 7.80 4.09
CA ALA A 34 0.71 8.71 4.15
C ALA A 34 0.27 9.08 5.57
N GLU A 35 0.62 8.25 6.56
CA GLU A 35 0.18 8.42 7.95
C GLU A 35 1.25 9.09 8.80
N CYS A 36 2.50 8.62 8.75
CA CYS A 36 3.59 9.16 9.58
C CYS A 36 4.57 10.08 8.85
N GLY A 37 4.41 10.25 7.52
CA GLY A 37 5.32 11.07 6.72
C GLY A 37 6.74 10.49 6.57
N GLU A 38 6.97 9.25 7.01
CA GLU A 38 8.28 8.61 6.90
C GLU A 38 8.72 8.50 5.44
N PHE A 39 9.97 8.84 5.16
CA PHE A 39 10.57 8.64 3.85
C PHE A 39 10.73 7.13 3.59
N LEU A 40 10.16 6.64 2.49
CA LEU A 40 10.19 5.21 2.15
C LEU A 40 11.17 4.92 1.01
N GLY A 41 11.43 5.91 0.15
CA GLY A 41 12.33 5.78 -0.99
C GLY A 41 11.90 6.64 -2.17
N VAL A 42 12.50 6.37 -3.32
CA VAL A 42 12.23 7.05 -4.60
C VAL A 42 11.32 6.17 -5.48
N TRP A 43 10.45 6.78 -6.27
CA TRP A 43 9.41 6.10 -7.05
C TRP A 43 9.98 5.03 -7.98
N PHE A 44 11.03 5.32 -8.76
CA PHE A 44 11.65 4.34 -9.66
C PHE A 44 12.04 3.03 -8.94
N MET A 45 12.56 3.13 -7.71
CA MET A 45 12.97 1.95 -6.92
C MET A 45 11.78 1.19 -6.34
N LEU A 46 10.67 1.89 -6.08
CA LEU A 46 9.52 1.34 -5.37
C LEU A 46 8.35 0.99 -6.28
N ARG A 47 8.34 1.43 -7.54
CA ARG A 47 7.24 1.25 -8.50
C ARG A 47 6.82 -0.20 -8.60
N ASP A 48 7.74 -1.11 -8.90
CA ASP A 48 7.44 -2.54 -9.06
C ASP A 48 6.86 -3.15 -7.78
N ARG A 49 7.47 -2.84 -6.62
CA ARG A 49 6.98 -3.29 -5.31
C ARG A 49 5.58 -2.74 -5.00
N LEU A 50 5.32 -1.47 -5.31
CA LEU A 50 4.05 -0.80 -5.06
C LEU A 50 2.95 -1.36 -5.98
N GLU A 51 3.26 -1.60 -7.24
CA GLU A 51 2.36 -2.27 -8.19
C GLU A 51 2.07 -3.72 -7.79
N ALA A 52 3.08 -4.47 -7.37
CA ALA A 52 2.91 -5.83 -6.86
C ALA A 52 2.03 -5.86 -5.60
N ASN A 53 2.20 -4.90 -4.67
CA ASN A 53 1.35 -4.78 -3.48
C ASN A 53 -0.09 -4.41 -3.84
N ALA A 54 -0.28 -3.47 -4.77
CA ALA A 54 -1.60 -3.08 -5.26
C ALA A 54 -2.31 -4.28 -5.91
N ARG A 55 -1.62 -5.04 -6.78
CA ARG A 55 -2.15 -6.25 -7.43
C ARG A 55 -2.46 -7.35 -6.43
N LYS A 56 -1.55 -7.66 -5.50
CA LYS A 56 -1.77 -8.67 -4.46
C LYS A 56 -3.03 -8.36 -3.65
N ARG A 57 -3.26 -7.10 -3.29
CA ARG A 57 -4.47 -6.68 -2.58
C ARG A 57 -5.71 -6.67 -3.45
N ALA A 58 -5.62 -6.30 -4.72
CA ALA A 58 -6.74 -6.42 -5.65
C ALA A 58 -7.15 -7.90 -5.87
N MET A 59 -6.20 -8.82 -5.78
CA MET A 59 -6.44 -10.27 -5.83
C MET A 59 -6.93 -10.87 -4.50
N ILE A 60 -6.91 -10.11 -3.41
CA ILE A 60 -7.56 -10.51 -2.18
C ILE A 60 -9.07 -10.35 -2.41
N ASP A 61 -9.72 -11.45 -2.79
CA ASP A 61 -11.17 -11.50 -2.87
C ASP A 61 -11.75 -11.23 -1.47
N PRO A 62 -12.66 -10.25 -1.32
CA PRO A 62 -13.35 -9.98 -0.05
C PRO A 62 -14.01 -11.23 0.55
N ALA A 63 -14.48 -12.15 -0.30
CA ALA A 63 -15.09 -13.41 0.12
C ALA A 63 -14.07 -14.38 0.74
N LEU A 64 -12.83 -14.42 0.25
CA LEU A 64 -11.76 -15.24 0.82
C LEU A 64 -11.22 -14.69 2.15
N MET A 65 -11.25 -13.36 2.35
CA MET A 65 -10.92 -12.78 3.66
C MET A 65 -12.00 -13.04 4.70
N ALA A 66 -13.28 -12.98 4.31
CA ALA A 66 -14.39 -13.31 5.18
C ALA A 66 -14.29 -14.77 5.69
N ASP A 67 -13.98 -15.73 4.81
CA ASP A 67 -13.83 -17.15 5.19
C ASP A 67 -12.67 -17.36 6.19
N LYS A 68 -11.56 -16.65 6.00
CA LYS A 68 -10.39 -16.75 6.89
C LYS A 68 -10.63 -16.09 8.26
N VAL A 69 -11.42 -15.01 8.31
CA VAL A 69 -11.81 -14.35 9.56
C VAL A 69 -12.85 -15.20 10.32
N MET A 70 -13.84 -15.76 9.63
CA MET A 70 -14.83 -16.68 10.22
C MET A 70 -14.16 -17.89 10.85
N LYS A 71 -13.26 -18.58 10.13
CA LYS A 71 -12.52 -19.72 10.69
C LYS A 71 -11.63 -19.41 11.90
N GLN A 72 -11.18 -18.16 12.06
CA GLN A 72 -10.44 -17.75 13.26
C GLN A 72 -11.34 -17.42 14.46
N LEU A 73 -12.60 -17.07 14.20
CA LEU A 73 -13.61 -16.85 15.25
C LEU A 73 -14.18 -18.17 15.78
N ASP A 74 -14.35 -19.18 14.92
CA ASP A 74 -14.79 -20.53 15.31
C ASP A 74 -13.72 -21.35 16.04
N ALA A 75 -12.45 -20.93 15.99
CA ALA A 75 -11.33 -21.62 16.63
C ALA A 75 -11.07 -21.18 18.09
N LYS A 76 -12.01 -20.48 18.74
CA LYS A 76 -11.85 -19.93 20.09
C LYS A 76 -12.94 -20.39 21.05
#